data_AF-A0A7S0AZS8-F1
#
_entry.id   AF-A0A7S0AZS8-F1
#
_cell.length_a   1.000
_cell.length_b   1.000
_cell.length_c   1.000
_cell.angle_alpha   90.00
_cell.angle_beta   90.00
_cell.angle_gamma   90.00
#
_symmetry.space_group_name_H-M   'P 1'
#
loop_
_entity.id
_entity.type
_entity.pdbx_description
1 polymer ?
#
loop_
_entity_poly.entity_id
_entity_poly.type
_entity_poly.pdbx_seq_one_letter_code
_entity_poly.pdbx_strand_id
1 'polypeptide(L)'
;RMLRFLRLGRALRMIRTMSIFRQLRVLLNTIAISYGSLFWSMLILLIFMLMSSLLLCQLSQEFISDASVADMETRQWMSEHYGTAVRSLYTVFEVTFSGCWPTYAR
;
A
#
# COMPACT_ATOMS: atom_id res chain seq x y z
N ARG A 1 2.10 -23.83 15.78
CA ARG A 1 1.85 -22.95 14.60
C ARG A 1 0.41 -23.05 14.07
N MET A 2 -0.24 -24.22 14.06
CA MET A 2 -1.66 -24.39 13.65
C MET A 2 -2.71 -23.70 14.56
N LEU A 3 -2.41 -23.44 15.83
CA LEU A 3 -3.33 -22.77 16.76
C LEU A 3 -3.71 -21.32 16.35
N ARG A 4 -2.86 -20.63 15.55
CA ARG A 4 -3.21 -19.31 14.98
C ARG A 4 -4.33 -19.42 13.95
N PHE A 5 -4.32 -20.45 13.11
CA PHE A 5 -5.39 -20.71 12.13
C PHE A 5 -6.71 -21.10 12.79
N LEU A 6 -6.67 -21.80 13.94
CA LEU A 6 -7.87 -22.05 14.75
C LEU A 6 -8.50 -20.74 15.29
N ARG A 7 -7.70 -19.72 15.57
CA ARG A 7 -8.18 -18.38 15.97
C ARG A 7 -8.89 -17.67 14.81
N LEU A 8 -8.33 -17.75 13.60
CA LEU A 8 -9.01 -17.31 12.36
C LEU A 8 -10.30 -18.12 12.10
N GLY A 9 -10.27 -19.43 12.38
CA GLY A 9 -11.44 -20.31 12.29
C GLY A 9 -12.58 -19.88 13.21
N ARG A 10 -12.28 -19.30 14.39
CA ARG A 10 -13.30 -18.70 15.27
C ARG A 10 -13.92 -17.44 14.69
N ALA A 11 -13.13 -16.57 14.06
CA ALA A 11 -13.65 -15.38 13.37
C ALA A 11 -14.56 -15.79 12.20
N LEU A 12 -14.13 -16.77 11.39
CA LEU A 12 -14.93 -17.36 10.32
C LEU A 12 -16.22 -18.01 10.86
N ARG A 13 -16.15 -18.70 11.99
CA ARG A 13 -17.32 -19.30 12.65
C ARG A 13 -18.29 -18.23 13.14
N MET A 14 -17.80 -17.11 13.69
CA MET A 14 -18.62 -15.99 14.14
C MET A 14 -19.35 -15.32 12.97
N ILE A 15 -18.66 -15.09 11.84
CA ILE A 15 -19.26 -14.64 10.58
C ILE A 15 -20.31 -15.63 10.07
N ARG A 16 -20.02 -16.94 10.17
CA ARG A 16 -20.95 -18.01 9.76
C ARG A 16 -22.19 -18.08 10.64
N THR A 17 -22.06 -17.89 11.96
CA THR A 17 -23.18 -17.83 12.90
C THR A 17 -24.03 -16.57 12.67
N MET A 18 -23.38 -15.44 12.35
CA MET A 18 -24.05 -14.21 11.92
C MET A 18 -24.83 -14.37 10.61
N SER A 19 -24.33 -15.19 9.67
CA SER A 19 -24.99 -15.52 8.40
C SER A 19 -26.28 -16.33 8.52
N ILE A 20 -26.53 -16.97 9.68
CA ILE A 20 -27.76 -17.75 9.95
C ILE A 20 -28.96 -16.81 10.17
N PHE A 21 -28.73 -15.59 10.64
CA PHE A 21 -29.79 -14.59 10.79
C PHE A 21 -30.13 -13.93 9.44
N ARG A 22 -31.37 -14.12 8.98
CA ARG A 22 -31.85 -13.67 7.65
C ARG A 22 -31.60 -12.18 7.37
N GLN A 23 -31.75 -11.32 8.37
CA GLN A 23 -31.53 -9.86 8.23
C GLN A 23 -30.04 -9.52 8.05
N LEU A 24 -29.16 -10.21 8.78
CA LEU A 24 -27.71 -9.98 8.71
C LEU A 24 -27.08 -10.57 7.45
N ARG A 25 -27.63 -11.66 6.91
CA ARG A 25 -27.27 -12.19 5.59
C ARG A 25 -27.49 -11.16 4.48
N VAL A 26 -28.62 -10.45 4.49
CA VAL A 26 -28.90 -9.43 3.46
C VAL A 26 -27.84 -8.34 3.51
N LEU A 27 -27.53 -7.82 4.70
CA LEU A 27 -26.49 -6.80 4.89
C LEU A 27 -25.11 -7.28 4.42
N LEU A 28 -24.70 -8.49 4.81
CA LEU A 28 -23.42 -9.08 4.41
C LEU A 28 -23.34 -9.33 2.90
N ASN A 29 -24.45 -9.69 2.26
CA ASN A 29 -24.51 -9.88 0.81
C ASN A 29 -24.34 -8.54 0.08
N THR A 30 -24.96 -7.45 0.56
CA THR A 30 -24.72 -6.10 0.01
C THR A 30 -23.27 -5.68 0.17
N ILE A 31 -22.67 -5.90 1.35
CA ILE A 31 -21.25 -5.62 1.59
C ILE A 31 -20.36 -6.46 0.66
N ALA A 32 -20.65 -7.75 0.48
CA ALA A 32 -19.90 -8.65 -0.41
C ALA A 32 -19.96 -8.20 -1.88
N ILE A 33 -21.11 -7.70 -2.33
CA ILE A 33 -21.27 -7.12 -3.68
C ILE A 33 -20.43 -5.84 -3.79
N SER A 34 -20.41 -4.99 -2.76
CA SER A 34 -19.57 -3.78 -2.72
C SER A 34 -18.08 -4.07 -2.63
N TYR A 35 -17.66 -5.19 -2.02
CA TYR A 35 -16.26 -5.60 -1.95
C TYR A 35 -15.62 -5.79 -3.32
N GLY A 36 -16.38 -6.26 -4.32
CA GLY A 36 -15.90 -6.38 -5.69
C GLY A 36 -15.51 -5.01 -6.27
N SER A 37 -16.39 -4.02 -6.11
CA SER A 37 -16.13 -2.64 -6.56
C SER A 37 -14.95 -2.01 -5.80
N LEU A 38 -14.92 -2.16 -4.47
CA LEU A 38 -13.82 -1.69 -3.62
C LEU A 38 -12.47 -2.32 -4.01
N PHE A 39 -12.47 -3.61 -4.38
CA PHE A 39 -11.27 -4.30 -4.83
C PHE A 39 -10.73 -3.70 -6.13
N TRP A 40 -11.60 -3.43 -7.10
CA TRP A 40 -11.20 -2.74 -8.33
C TRP A 40 -10.66 -1.33 -8.07
N SER A 41 -11.27 -0.58 -7.14
CA SER A 41 -10.76 0.73 -6.73
C SER A 41 -9.38 0.65 -6.08
N MET A 42 -9.17 -0.32 -5.17
CA MET A 42 -7.86 -0.60 -4.57
C MET A 42 -6.81 -0.98 -5.61
N LEU A 43 -7.20 -1.77 -6.62
CA LEU A 43 -6.30 -2.21 -7.69
C LEU A 43 -5.89 -1.04 -8.59
N ILE A 44 -6.83 -0.14 -8.92
CA ILE A 44 -6.53 1.10 -9.65
C ILE A 44 -5.58 1.99 -8.83
N LEU A 45 -5.84 2.14 -7.53
CA LEU A 45 -4.98 2.90 -6.63
C LEU A 45 -3.54 2.34 -6.62
N LEU A 46 -3.39 1.01 -6.56
CA LEU A 46 -2.09 0.33 -6.60
C LEU A 46 -1.36 0.59 -7.92
N ILE A 47 -2.06 0.55 -9.06
CA ILE A 47 -1.48 0.87 -10.37
C ILE A 47 -0.99 2.33 -10.38
N PHE A 48 -1.76 3.26 -9.83
CA PHE A 48 -1.36 4.66 -9.73
C PHE A 48 -0.09 4.83 -8.87
N MET A 49 0.00 4.12 -7.74
CA MET A 49 1.20 4.14 -6.89
C MET A 49 2.43 3.56 -7.59
N LEU A 50 2.25 2.49 -8.39
CA LEU A 50 3.34 1.91 -9.18
C LEU A 50 3.83 2.88 -10.26
N MET A 51 2.92 3.56 -10.95
CA MET A 51 3.26 4.58 -11.95
C MET A 51 4.04 5.74 -11.31
N SER A 52 3.56 6.30 -10.20
CA SER A 52 4.25 7.41 -9.53
C SER A 52 5.59 6.99 -8.93
N SER A 53 5.69 5.78 -8.40
CA SER A 53 6.95 5.22 -7.90
C SER A 53 7.99 5.06 -9.01
N LEU A 54 7.61 4.57 -10.19
CA LEU A 54 8.55 4.43 -11.30
C LEU A 54 9.07 5.78 -11.80
N LEU A 55 8.20 6.79 -11.84
CA LEU A 55 8.59 8.16 -12.18
C LEU A 55 9.59 8.74 -11.17
N LEU A 56 9.31 8.61 -9.87
CA LEU A 56 10.21 9.06 -8.80
C LEU A 56 11.55 8.31 -8.82
N CYS A 57 11.52 7.00 -9.09
CA CYS A 57 12.72 6.20 -9.24
C CYS A 57 13.60 6.72 -10.39
N GLN A 58 13.03 7.01 -11.56
CA GLN A 58 13.79 7.56 -12.69
C GLN A 58 14.39 8.94 -12.36
N LEU A 59 13.59 9.86 -11.81
CA LEU A 59 14.04 11.20 -11.45
C LEU A 59 15.17 11.17 -10.41
N SER A 60 15.03 10.33 -9.38
CA SER A 60 16.06 10.18 -8.36
C SER A 60 17.36 9.56 -8.92
N GLN A 61 17.26 8.67 -9.90
CA GLN A 61 18.41 8.00 -10.48
C GLN A 61 19.22 8.95 -11.37
N GLU A 62 18.56 9.85 -12.11
CA GLU A 62 19.23 10.96 -12.80
C GLU A 62 19.96 11.87 -11.79
N PHE A 63 19.29 12.24 -10.68
CA PHE A 63 19.86 13.10 -9.65
C PHE A 63 21.05 12.46 -8.90
N ILE A 64 21.03 11.15 -8.66
CA ILE A 64 22.14 10.41 -8.02
C ILE A 64 23.34 10.26 -8.96
N SER A 65 23.09 10.16 -10.27
CA SER A 65 24.14 10.00 -11.29
C SER A 65 24.94 11.28 -11.52
N ASP A 66 24.34 12.44 -11.27
CA ASP A 66 25.00 13.74 -11.42
C ASP A 66 25.78 14.10 -10.14
N ALA A 67 27.02 13.62 -10.06
CA ALA A 67 27.90 13.80 -8.91
C ALA A 67 28.32 15.26 -8.65
N SER A 68 27.97 16.19 -9.54
CA SER A 68 28.42 17.58 -9.51
C SER A 68 27.47 18.53 -8.76
N VAL A 69 26.22 18.13 -8.54
CA VAL A 69 25.13 19.02 -8.09
C VAL A 69 24.67 18.76 -6.65
N ALA A 70 24.85 17.54 -6.14
CA ALA A 70 24.24 17.11 -4.88
C ALA A 70 25.26 16.84 -3.77
N ASP A 71 24.94 17.31 -2.55
CA ASP A 71 25.68 16.96 -1.34
C ASP A 71 25.61 15.45 -1.05
N MET A 72 26.67 14.90 -0.47
CA MET A 72 26.82 13.45 -0.26
C MET A 72 25.72 12.87 0.64
N GLU A 73 25.26 13.66 1.63
CA GLU A 73 24.19 13.28 2.57
C GLU A 73 22.85 13.14 1.85
N THR A 74 22.46 14.13 1.05
CA THR A 74 21.20 14.13 0.28
C THR A 74 21.16 12.97 -0.72
N ARG A 75 22.31 12.61 -1.30
CA ARG A 75 22.43 11.51 -2.25
C ARG A 75 22.24 10.14 -1.59
N GLN A 76 22.77 9.95 -0.39
CA GLN A 76 22.55 8.73 0.40
C GLN A 76 21.09 8.61 0.81
N TRP A 77 20.48 9.70 1.28
CA TRP A 77 19.08 9.72 1.68
C TRP A 77 18.13 9.40 0.51
N MET A 78 18.36 10.00 -0.67
CA MET A 78 17.60 9.67 -1.89
C MET A 78 17.82 8.23 -2.34
N SER A 79 19.04 7.70 -2.26
CA SER A 79 19.32 6.30 -2.62
C SER A 79 18.60 5.32 -1.68
N GLU A 80 18.46 5.67 -0.40
CA GLU A 80 17.76 4.84 0.58
C GLU A 80 16.24 4.83 0.36
N HIS A 81 15.64 5.95 -0.05
CA HIS A 81 14.19 6.06 -0.22
C HIS A 81 13.70 5.80 -1.66
N TYR A 82 14.48 6.19 -2.67
CA TYR A 82 14.11 6.15 -4.09
C TYR A 82 15.03 5.29 -4.96
N GLY A 83 16.13 4.75 -4.42
CA GLY A 83 17.16 4.06 -5.21
C GLY A 83 16.75 2.72 -5.83
N THR A 84 15.60 2.15 -5.47
CA THR A 84 15.02 0.98 -6.16
C THR A 84 13.52 1.13 -6.28
N ALA A 85 12.92 0.51 -7.31
CA ALA A 85 11.47 0.57 -7.54
C ALA A 85 10.65 0.13 -6.32
N VAL A 86 11.10 -0.91 -5.59
CA VAL A 86 10.38 -1.39 -4.39
C VAL A 86 10.45 -0.39 -3.24
N ARG A 87 11.62 0.25 -3.03
CA ARG A 87 11.79 1.29 -2.00
C ARG A 87 10.98 2.53 -2.33
N SER A 88 11.00 2.97 -3.58
CA SER A 88 10.18 4.08 -4.07
C SER A 88 8.68 3.80 -3.93
N LEU A 89 8.26 2.56 -4.16
CA LEU A 89 6.85 2.16 -3.99
C LEU A 89 6.45 2.21 -2.52
N TYR A 90 7.35 1.79 -1.63
CA TYR A 90 7.13 1.86 -0.19
C TYR A 90 7.01 3.31 0.30
N THR A 91 7.84 4.23 -0.19
CA THR A 91 7.71 5.66 0.12
C THR A 91 6.40 6.25 -0.40
N VAL A 92 6.02 5.96 -1.65
CA VAL A 92 4.73 6.42 -2.20
C VAL A 92 3.56 5.86 -1.41
N PHE A 93 3.65 4.60 -0.97
CA PHE A 93 2.66 3.98 -0.11
C PHE A 93 2.55 4.71 1.23
N GLU A 94 3.67 4.97 1.91
CA GLU A 94 3.68 5.73 3.16
C GLU A 94 3.13 7.15 2.95
N VAL A 95 3.54 7.86 1.90
CA VAL A 95 2.98 9.17 1.54
C VAL A 95 1.46 9.12 1.41
N THR A 96 0.93 8.08 0.76
CA THR A 96 -0.52 7.95 0.48
C THR A 96 -1.33 7.58 1.72
N PHE A 97 -0.79 6.72 2.60
CA PHE A 97 -1.55 6.18 3.74
C PHE A 97 -1.19 6.79 5.09
N SER A 98 0.07 7.16 5.33
CA SER A 98 0.55 7.73 6.60
C SER A 98 0.57 9.26 6.61
N GLY A 99 0.50 9.90 5.44
CA GLY A 99 0.50 11.37 5.33
C GLY A 99 1.83 12.02 5.72
N CYS A 100 2.90 11.24 5.91
CA CYS A 100 4.25 11.73 6.26
C CYS A 100 5.00 12.37 5.07
N TRP A 101 4.29 12.85 4.05
CA TRP A 101 4.86 13.49 2.87
C TRP A 101 5.82 14.66 3.14
N PRO A 102 5.68 15.48 4.22
CA PRO A 102 6.64 16.56 4.47
C PRO A 102 8.04 16.06 4.80
N THR A 103 8.16 14.83 5.30
CA THR A 103 9.46 14.20 5.58
C THR A 103 10.13 13.70 4.30
N TYR A 104 9.34 13.35 3.29
CA TYR A 104 9.80 12.79 2.01
C TYR A 104 9.99 13.83 0.89
N ALA A 105 9.54 15.07 1.10
CA ALA A 105 9.65 16.19 0.16
C ALA A 105 10.68 17.25 0.60
N ARG A 106 11.59 16.90 1.52
CA ARG A 106 12.58 17.80 2.10
C ARG A 106 13.74 18.07 1.15
#